data_AF-A0A8H7GR17-F1
#
_entry.id   AF-A0A8H7GR17-F1
#
_cell.length_a   1.000
_cell.length_b   1.000
_cell.length_c   1.000
_cell.angle_alpha   90.00
_cell.angle_beta   90.00
_cell.angle_gamma   90.00
#
_symmetry.space_group_name_H-M   'P 1'
#
loop_
_entity.id
_entity.type
_entity.pdbx_description
1 polymer ?
#
loop_
_entity_poly.entity_id
_entity_poly.type
_entity_poly.pdbx_seq_one_letter_code
_entity_poly.pdbx_strand_id
1 'polypeptide(L)'
;MALTTGELNDKKSANGTGDIVLLSYWLSVIQFLHFYFTRADLYARYPNFLHEMINLTQSLITTLSFSINSRLNLLAEECILNFTSLVDVSSVLYAKDWNLFKTQKKHPNSYDDILNMLYPPSLNELMKPSPLKYVQVLGALYYVLDIHGVDLLLRAQTFSQVFYYINATIFNRLIANSRYCSRVKAIQIRLNISALEDWLRSHNFNAYKPDRIGGLETLLEQSNGLSGVNQSLLENKIERDDPHYLSFYYESLFHISKTQLLPTIELLQWLQVLTGLGDEEALINTVNEFESLNYYQLVKVSSKLYRYEVDEKKMPKALIQILKRLMAEQGEAQISRSKLHYMTQSTFLLKEVYIYLNPNHIFGVALPNASELIANYGAGIGGVKILRARKYQPTLPISIMDDIDMLLTQNRKR
;
A
#
# COMPACT_ATOMS: atom_id res chain seq x y z
N MET A 1 -15.42 7.25 -50.46
CA MET A 1 -14.00 6.86 -50.53
C MET A 1 -13.62 6.35 -49.15
N ALA A 2 -13.63 5.03 -48.99
CA ALA A 2 -13.33 4.35 -47.75
C ALA A 2 -11.83 4.35 -47.50
N LEU A 3 -11.39 4.75 -46.31
CA LEU A 3 -10.08 4.39 -45.76
C LEU A 3 -10.21 4.18 -44.25
N THR A 4 -10.44 2.90 -43.92
CA THR A 4 -9.80 2.13 -42.85
C THR A 4 -9.91 2.64 -41.42
N THR A 5 -10.97 2.18 -40.76
CA THR A 5 -10.97 1.75 -39.35
C THR A 5 -9.86 0.71 -39.13
N GLY A 6 -8.66 1.19 -38.80
CA GLY A 6 -7.51 0.35 -38.46
C GLY A 6 -7.59 -0.11 -37.01
N GLU A 7 -7.97 -1.38 -36.84
CA GLU A 7 -7.58 -2.31 -35.79
C GLU A 7 -6.41 -1.84 -34.90
N LEU A 8 -6.70 -1.27 -33.72
CA LEU A 8 -5.66 -0.97 -32.73
C LEU A 8 -6.03 -1.31 -31.28
N ASN A 9 -7.19 -1.92 -31.01
CA ASN A 9 -7.66 -2.04 -29.63
C ASN A 9 -7.99 -3.44 -29.10
N ASP A 10 -7.49 -4.51 -29.74
CA ASP A 10 -7.77 -5.87 -29.26
C ASP A 10 -6.51 -6.71 -28.98
N LYS A 11 -5.46 -6.07 -28.45
CA LYS A 11 -4.58 -6.78 -27.53
C LYS A 11 -5.29 -6.87 -26.19
N LYS A 12 -6.20 -7.83 -26.07
CA LYS A 12 -6.68 -8.35 -24.78
C LYS A 12 -5.51 -8.33 -23.80
N SER A 13 -5.63 -7.54 -22.73
CA SER A 13 -4.65 -7.49 -21.65
C SER A 13 -4.34 -8.93 -21.23
N ALA A 14 -3.15 -9.41 -21.57
CA ALA A 14 -2.83 -10.85 -21.59
C ALA A 14 -2.93 -11.55 -20.22
N ASN A 15 -3.27 -10.83 -19.15
CA ASN A 15 -3.35 -11.36 -17.79
C ASN A 15 -4.68 -11.13 -17.07
N GLY A 16 -5.76 -10.67 -17.70
CA GLY A 16 -7.08 -10.56 -17.04
C GLY A 16 -7.10 -9.71 -15.75
N THR A 17 -6.07 -8.91 -15.50
CA THR A 17 -5.79 -8.23 -14.23
C THR A 17 -6.43 -6.84 -14.13
N GLY A 18 -7.39 -6.51 -14.99
CA GLY A 18 -8.03 -5.20 -15.05
C GLY A 18 -7.15 -4.14 -15.74
N ASP A 19 -7.79 -3.26 -16.50
CA ASP A 19 -7.12 -2.15 -17.18
C ASP A 19 -6.98 -0.96 -16.22
N ILE A 20 -5.74 -0.73 -15.76
CA ILE A 20 -5.37 0.36 -14.84
C ILE A 20 -5.76 1.72 -15.42
N VAL A 21 -5.60 1.91 -16.74
CA VAL A 21 -5.91 3.17 -17.41
C VAL A 21 -7.41 3.42 -17.34
N LEU A 22 -8.21 2.43 -17.74
CA LEU A 22 -9.67 2.53 -17.69
C LEU A 22 -10.20 2.69 -16.26
N LEU A 23 -9.66 1.96 -15.29
CA LEU A 23 -10.05 2.05 -13.88
C LEU A 23 -9.74 3.43 -13.30
N SER A 24 -8.56 3.98 -13.60
CA SER A 24 -8.19 5.33 -13.17
C SER A 24 -9.04 6.41 -13.84
N TYR A 25 -9.44 6.21 -15.10
CA TYR A 25 -10.37 7.10 -15.78
C TYR A 25 -11.73 7.11 -15.08
N TRP A 26 -12.31 5.93 -14.80
CA TRP A 26 -13.59 5.85 -14.10
C TRP A 26 -13.52 6.38 -12.66
N LEU A 27 -12.39 6.21 -11.98
CA LEU A 27 -12.16 6.82 -10.66
C LEU A 27 -12.20 8.35 -10.76
N SER A 28 -11.62 8.92 -11.83
CA SER A 28 -11.72 10.34 -12.14
C SER A 28 -13.14 10.79 -12.52
N VAL A 29 -13.91 9.97 -13.23
CA VAL A 29 -15.32 10.30 -13.54
C VAL A 29 -16.17 10.34 -12.27
N ILE A 30 -16.01 9.37 -11.36
CA ILE A 30 -16.80 9.30 -10.12
C ILE A 30 -16.50 10.48 -9.19
N GLN A 31 -15.25 10.92 -9.05
CA GLN A 31 -14.96 12.13 -8.25
C GLN A 31 -15.66 13.38 -8.81
N PHE A 32 -15.75 13.52 -10.13
CA PHE A 32 -16.41 14.68 -10.75
C PHE A 32 -17.91 14.59 -10.57
N LEU A 33 -18.47 13.38 -10.70
CA LEU A 33 -19.87 13.14 -10.43
C LEU A 33 -20.21 13.49 -8.97
N HIS A 34 -19.36 13.07 -8.03
CA HIS A 34 -19.47 13.45 -6.62
C HIS A 34 -19.44 14.97 -6.42
N PHE A 35 -18.51 15.68 -7.08
CA PHE A 35 -18.46 17.15 -7.04
C PHE A 35 -19.77 17.80 -7.50
N TYR A 36 -20.32 17.38 -8.64
CA TYR A 36 -21.55 17.97 -9.16
C TYR A 36 -22.78 17.60 -8.32
N PHE A 37 -22.83 16.39 -7.77
CA PHE A 37 -23.92 15.96 -6.88
C PHE A 37 -23.92 16.76 -5.58
N THR A 38 -22.75 16.98 -4.99
CA THR A 38 -22.59 17.87 -3.83
C THR A 38 -23.01 19.30 -4.16
N ARG A 39 -22.57 19.84 -5.31
CA ARG A 39 -22.89 21.22 -5.73
C ARG A 39 -24.39 21.42 -6.02
N ALA A 40 -25.07 20.40 -6.52
CA ALA A 40 -26.50 20.45 -6.85
C ALA A 40 -27.40 20.03 -5.68
N ASP A 41 -26.83 19.78 -4.49
CA ASP A 41 -27.52 19.32 -3.29
C ASP A 41 -28.37 18.05 -3.53
N LEU A 42 -27.87 17.16 -4.40
CA LEU A 42 -28.61 15.95 -4.78
C LEU A 42 -28.65 14.91 -3.66
N TYR A 43 -27.65 14.90 -2.77
CA TYR A 43 -27.59 13.97 -1.65
C TYR A 43 -28.64 14.24 -0.57
N ALA A 44 -28.98 15.52 -0.35
CA ALA A 44 -30.08 15.93 0.52
C ALA A 44 -31.40 15.27 0.08
N ARG A 45 -31.68 15.33 -1.23
CA ARG A 45 -32.91 14.81 -1.82
C ARG A 45 -32.91 13.30 -2.06
N TYR A 46 -31.74 12.73 -2.36
CA TYR A 46 -31.55 11.31 -2.68
C TYR A 46 -30.32 10.72 -1.95
N PRO A 47 -30.43 10.42 -0.64
CA PRO A 47 -29.31 9.93 0.19
C PRO A 47 -28.62 8.65 -0.32
N ASN A 48 -29.36 7.78 -1.01
CA ASN A 48 -28.84 6.52 -1.53
C ASN A 48 -27.70 6.73 -2.53
N PHE A 49 -27.69 7.83 -3.28
CA PHE A 49 -26.60 8.10 -4.21
C PHE A 49 -25.26 8.29 -3.49
N LEU A 50 -25.24 8.80 -2.26
CA LEU A 50 -23.98 8.94 -1.52
C LEU A 50 -23.38 7.56 -1.18
N HIS A 51 -24.23 6.59 -0.82
CA HIS A 51 -23.81 5.21 -0.55
C HIS A 51 -23.24 4.56 -1.79
N GLU A 52 -23.95 4.70 -2.91
CA GLU A 52 -23.51 4.18 -4.19
C GLU A 52 -22.17 4.80 -4.60
N MET A 53 -21.97 6.11 -4.40
CA MET A 53 -20.69 6.76 -4.69
C MET A 53 -19.54 6.21 -3.84
N ILE A 54 -19.76 6.02 -2.53
CA ILE A 54 -18.74 5.45 -1.63
C ILE A 54 -18.41 4.01 -2.06
N ASN A 55 -19.43 3.18 -2.28
CA ASN A 55 -19.26 1.77 -2.67
C ASN A 55 -18.57 1.62 -4.04
N LEU A 56 -18.96 2.42 -5.04
CA LEU A 56 -18.33 2.40 -6.35
C LEU A 56 -16.89 2.88 -6.28
N THR A 57 -16.60 3.93 -5.51
CA THR A 57 -15.23 4.42 -5.31
C THR A 57 -14.36 3.36 -4.62
N GLN A 58 -14.87 2.71 -3.58
CA GLN A 58 -14.18 1.60 -2.89
C GLN A 58 -13.93 0.42 -3.83
N SER A 59 -14.91 0.05 -4.65
CA SER A 59 -14.79 -1.03 -5.64
C SER A 59 -13.73 -0.71 -6.69
N LEU A 60 -13.71 0.52 -7.22
CA LEU A 60 -12.68 0.98 -8.17
C LEU A 60 -11.28 0.99 -7.55
N ILE A 61 -11.13 1.56 -6.35
CA ILE A 61 -9.85 1.58 -5.63
C ILE A 61 -9.35 0.15 -5.37
N THR A 62 -10.24 -0.74 -4.94
CA THR A 62 -9.91 -2.15 -4.68
C THR A 62 -9.43 -2.85 -5.95
N THR A 63 -10.19 -2.72 -7.04
CA THR A 63 -9.87 -3.38 -8.32
C THR A 63 -8.58 -2.83 -8.93
N LEU A 64 -8.39 -1.51 -8.87
CA LEU A 64 -7.17 -0.84 -9.32
C LEU A 64 -5.95 -1.29 -8.49
N SER A 65 -6.10 -1.33 -7.17
CA SER A 65 -5.05 -1.80 -6.27
C SER A 65 -4.71 -3.26 -6.55
N PHE A 66 -5.70 -4.14 -6.71
CA PHE A 66 -5.49 -5.55 -7.06
C PHE A 66 -4.75 -5.71 -8.40
N SER A 67 -5.13 -4.92 -9.42
CA SER A 67 -4.45 -4.90 -10.72
C SER A 67 -2.95 -4.63 -10.59
N ILE A 68 -2.58 -3.58 -9.85
CA ILE A 68 -1.18 -3.22 -9.59
C ILE A 68 -0.48 -4.28 -8.76
N ASN A 69 -1.11 -4.72 -7.69
CA ASN A 69 -0.58 -5.71 -6.77
C ASN A 69 -0.30 -7.05 -7.46
N SER A 70 -1.14 -7.47 -8.40
CA SER A 70 -0.90 -8.70 -9.17
C SER A 70 0.42 -8.63 -9.96
N ARG A 71 0.78 -7.45 -10.49
CA ARG A 71 2.04 -7.22 -11.22
C ARG A 71 3.22 -7.13 -10.27
N LEU A 72 3.07 -6.42 -9.14
CA LEU A 72 4.09 -6.33 -8.09
C LEU A 72 4.39 -7.71 -7.46
N ASN A 73 3.37 -8.55 -7.29
CA ASN A 73 3.49 -9.87 -6.68
C ASN A 73 4.41 -10.82 -7.49
N LEU A 74 4.39 -10.70 -8.83
CA LEU A 74 5.30 -11.43 -9.73
C LEU A 74 6.76 -10.98 -9.53
N LEU A 75 6.98 -9.71 -9.21
CA LEU A 75 8.31 -9.13 -9.03
C LEU A 75 8.85 -9.28 -7.60
N ALA A 76 8.00 -9.48 -6.60
CA ALA A 76 8.39 -9.41 -5.19
C ALA A 76 9.48 -10.41 -4.81
N GLU A 77 9.47 -11.63 -5.34
CA GLU A 77 10.51 -12.61 -4.99
C GLU A 77 11.87 -12.26 -5.61
N GLU A 78 11.90 -11.98 -6.91
CA GLU A 78 13.16 -11.69 -7.61
C GLU A 78 13.72 -10.32 -7.25
N CYS A 79 12.88 -9.28 -7.19
CA CYS A 79 13.32 -7.89 -7.04
C CYS A 79 13.50 -7.45 -5.60
N ILE A 80 12.73 -8.01 -4.64
CA ILE A 80 12.76 -7.57 -3.23
C ILE A 80 13.43 -8.62 -2.34
N LEU A 81 13.07 -9.90 -2.47
CA LEU A 81 13.55 -10.95 -1.56
C LEU A 81 14.92 -11.54 -1.95
N ASN A 82 15.14 -11.78 -3.23
CA ASN A 82 16.33 -12.49 -3.72
C ASN A 82 17.38 -11.57 -4.36
N PHE A 83 17.01 -10.36 -4.79
CA PHE A 83 17.96 -9.41 -5.36
C PHE A 83 19.06 -9.07 -4.35
N THR A 84 20.32 -9.24 -4.74
CA THR A 84 21.46 -8.86 -3.93
C THR A 84 22.47 -8.09 -4.77
N SER A 85 22.81 -6.89 -4.32
CA SER A 85 23.99 -6.14 -4.78
C SER A 85 25.22 -6.44 -3.93
N LEU A 86 25.03 -7.10 -2.78
CA LEU A 86 26.09 -7.42 -1.82
C LEU A 86 26.73 -8.77 -2.17
N VAL A 87 28.05 -8.78 -2.31
CA VAL A 87 28.85 -9.99 -2.54
C VAL A 87 28.75 -10.94 -1.34
N ASP A 88 28.77 -10.38 -0.13
CA ASP A 88 28.83 -11.11 1.14
C ASP A 88 27.64 -12.01 1.40
N VAL A 89 26.46 -11.58 0.97
CA VAL A 89 25.22 -12.35 1.09
C VAL A 89 25.35 -13.71 0.39
N SER A 90 26.08 -13.76 -0.72
CA SER A 90 26.23 -14.99 -1.52
C SER A 90 27.22 -15.99 -0.91
N SER A 91 28.11 -15.53 -0.03
CA SER A 91 29.16 -16.33 0.62
C SER A 91 28.79 -16.81 2.03
N VAL A 92 27.64 -16.39 2.58
CA VAL A 92 27.21 -16.78 3.94
C VAL A 92 26.99 -18.29 4.03
N LEU A 93 27.59 -18.89 5.07
CA LEU A 93 27.40 -20.29 5.45
C LEU A 93 26.48 -20.37 6.66
N TYR A 94 25.54 -21.31 6.65
CA TYR A 94 24.60 -21.53 7.74
C TYR A 94 24.98 -22.76 8.55
N ALA A 95 24.85 -22.69 9.87
CA ALA A 95 25.29 -23.74 10.80
C ALA A 95 24.57 -25.08 10.60
N LYS A 96 23.36 -25.07 10.04
CA LYS A 96 22.55 -26.27 9.78
C LYS A 96 22.66 -26.80 8.34
N ASP A 97 23.43 -26.13 7.47
CA ASP A 97 23.58 -26.52 6.07
C ASP A 97 24.80 -27.44 5.87
N TRP A 98 24.73 -28.32 4.86
CA TRP A 98 25.88 -29.11 4.43
C TRP A 98 26.89 -28.22 3.68
N ASN A 99 27.87 -27.68 4.39
CA ASN A 99 28.81 -26.68 3.86
C ASN A 99 30.07 -27.27 3.19
N LEU A 100 30.17 -28.59 3.05
CA LEU A 100 31.38 -29.28 2.58
C LEU A 100 31.77 -28.99 1.11
N PHE A 101 30.84 -28.48 0.29
CA PHE A 101 31.08 -28.15 -1.13
C PHE A 101 30.97 -26.66 -1.45
N LYS A 102 30.79 -25.79 -0.43
CA LYS A 102 30.66 -24.35 -0.64
C LYS A 102 32.03 -23.69 -0.56
N THR A 103 32.54 -23.23 -1.69
CA THR A 103 33.67 -22.31 -1.76
C THR A 103 33.21 -20.90 -1.37
N GLN A 104 33.81 -20.32 -0.34
CA GLN A 104 33.60 -18.91 -0.05
C GLN A 104 34.12 -18.09 -1.23
N LYS A 105 33.23 -17.38 -1.92
CA LYS A 105 33.63 -16.37 -2.89
C LYS A 105 34.34 -15.27 -2.10
N LYS A 106 35.66 -15.13 -2.29
CA LYS A 106 36.41 -14.00 -1.71
C LYS A 106 35.82 -12.71 -2.27
N HIS A 107 35.84 -11.65 -1.47
CA HIS A 107 35.61 -10.32 -2.01
C HIS A 107 36.52 -10.10 -3.22
N PRO A 108 35.99 -9.51 -4.29
CA PRO A 108 36.74 -9.21 -5.50
C PRO A 108 37.76 -8.11 -5.18
N ASN A 109 38.91 -8.53 -4.65
CA ASN A 109 40.00 -7.67 -4.17
C ASN A 109 41.22 -7.73 -5.10
N SER A 110 41.11 -8.42 -6.24
CA SER A 110 42.16 -8.41 -7.26
C SER A 110 42.21 -7.05 -7.96
N TYR A 111 43.36 -6.69 -8.52
CA TYR A 111 43.47 -5.52 -9.40
C TYR A 111 42.46 -5.58 -10.55
N ASP A 112 42.31 -6.76 -11.16
CA ASP A 112 41.38 -6.98 -12.28
C ASP A 112 39.91 -6.85 -11.85
N ASP A 113 39.60 -7.23 -10.61
CA ASP A 113 38.27 -7.09 -10.04
C ASP A 113 37.90 -5.62 -9.83
N ILE A 114 38.82 -4.84 -9.25
CA ILE A 114 38.67 -3.39 -9.06
C ILE A 114 38.55 -2.69 -10.42
N LEU A 115 39.36 -3.10 -11.39
CA LEU A 115 39.32 -2.55 -12.75
C LEU A 115 37.97 -2.84 -13.42
N ASN A 116 37.43 -4.05 -13.26
CA ASN A 116 36.12 -4.41 -13.80
C ASN A 116 34.97 -3.64 -13.15
N MET A 117 35.09 -3.23 -11.88
CA MET A 117 34.09 -2.37 -11.21
C MET A 117 34.06 -0.94 -11.74
N LEU A 118 35.14 -0.46 -12.37
CA LEU A 118 35.19 0.88 -12.96
C LEU A 118 34.42 0.97 -14.29
N TYR A 119 34.15 -0.16 -14.93
CA TYR A 119 33.39 -0.22 -16.18
C TYR A 119 31.89 -0.38 -15.91
N PRO A 120 31.02 0.20 -16.77
CA PRO A 120 29.60 -0.01 -16.64
C PRO A 120 29.26 -1.50 -16.77
N PRO A 121 28.29 -2.01 -15.99
CA PRO A 121 27.88 -3.40 -16.08
C PRO A 121 27.30 -3.72 -17.46
N SER A 122 27.41 -4.97 -17.88
CA SER A 122 26.90 -5.41 -19.18
C SER A 122 25.37 -5.22 -19.28
N LEU A 123 24.85 -5.13 -20.52
CA LEU A 123 23.40 -5.00 -20.75
C LEU A 123 22.60 -6.12 -20.04
N ASN A 124 23.11 -7.35 -20.06
CA ASN A 124 22.48 -8.49 -19.39
C ASN A 124 22.44 -8.32 -17.86
N GLU A 125 23.45 -7.68 -17.27
CA GLU A 125 23.46 -7.38 -15.84
C GLU A 125 22.53 -6.24 -15.47
N LEU A 126 22.46 -5.20 -16.31
CA LEU A 126 21.49 -4.10 -16.16
C LEU A 126 20.03 -4.60 -16.29
N MET A 127 19.80 -5.65 -17.07
CA MET A 127 18.47 -6.25 -17.26
C MET A 127 18.04 -7.17 -16.11
N LYS A 128 18.94 -7.53 -15.17
CA LYS A 128 18.60 -8.37 -14.01
C LYS A 128 17.43 -7.75 -13.23
N PRO A 129 16.51 -8.58 -12.70
CA PRO A 129 15.41 -8.09 -11.87
C PRO A 129 15.97 -7.35 -10.65
N SER A 130 15.56 -6.11 -10.46
CA SER A 130 16.05 -5.23 -9.40
C SER A 130 14.89 -4.46 -8.75
N PRO A 131 15.08 -3.89 -7.55
CA PRO A 131 14.07 -3.05 -6.90
C PRO A 131 13.55 -1.92 -7.81
N LEU A 132 14.34 -1.46 -8.78
CA LEU A 132 13.93 -0.46 -9.76
C LEU A 132 12.74 -0.90 -10.61
N LYS A 133 12.66 -2.18 -11.01
CA LYS A 133 11.48 -2.68 -11.75
C LYS A 133 10.23 -2.64 -10.88
N TYR A 134 10.38 -2.90 -9.58
CA TYR A 134 9.29 -2.81 -8.62
C TYR A 134 8.77 -1.37 -8.49
N VAL A 135 9.70 -0.42 -8.37
CA VAL A 135 9.43 1.03 -8.33
C VAL A 135 8.80 1.53 -9.63
N GLN A 136 9.22 1.04 -10.79
CA GLN A 136 8.65 1.43 -12.09
C GLN A 136 7.15 1.11 -12.20
N VAL A 137 6.70 -0.03 -11.64
CA VAL A 137 5.27 -0.38 -11.63
C VAL A 137 4.48 0.59 -10.75
N LEU A 138 5.02 1.00 -9.59
CA LEU A 138 4.41 2.03 -8.74
C LEU A 138 4.42 3.41 -9.42
N GLY A 139 5.49 3.74 -10.14
CA GLY A 139 5.58 4.93 -10.99
C GLY A 139 4.52 4.96 -12.09
N ALA A 140 4.21 3.82 -12.69
CA ALA A 140 3.12 3.72 -13.66
C ALA A 140 1.75 4.00 -13.02
N LEU A 141 1.48 3.50 -11.82
CA LEU A 141 0.25 3.85 -11.08
C LEU A 141 0.19 5.37 -10.80
N TYR A 142 1.29 5.93 -10.29
CA TYR A 142 1.39 7.36 -10.00
C TYR A 142 1.06 8.20 -11.24
N TYR A 143 1.70 7.88 -12.36
CA TYR A 143 1.54 8.58 -13.64
C TYR A 143 0.10 8.50 -14.17
N VAL A 144 -0.51 7.32 -14.15
CA VAL A 144 -1.88 7.12 -14.67
C VAL A 144 -2.92 7.87 -13.84
N LEU A 145 -2.80 7.83 -12.50
CA LEU A 145 -3.65 8.61 -11.60
C LEU A 145 -3.49 10.13 -11.82
N ASP A 146 -2.27 10.55 -12.17
CA ASP A 146 -1.96 11.97 -12.43
C ASP A 146 -2.56 12.48 -13.74
N ILE A 147 -2.39 11.74 -14.83
CA ILE A 147 -2.95 12.10 -16.15
C ILE A 147 -4.47 12.28 -16.07
N HIS A 148 -5.17 11.35 -15.41
CA HIS A 148 -6.62 11.44 -15.27
C HIS A 148 -7.07 12.48 -14.25
N GLY A 149 -6.14 13.14 -13.53
CA GLY A 149 -6.45 14.19 -12.57
C GLY A 149 -7.24 13.67 -11.37
N VAL A 150 -6.93 12.46 -10.89
CA VAL A 150 -7.56 11.90 -9.68
C VAL A 150 -7.17 12.74 -8.46
N ASP A 151 -8.10 12.97 -7.55
CA ASP A 151 -7.91 13.74 -6.32
C ASP A 151 -6.82 13.13 -5.42
N LEU A 152 -6.02 13.97 -4.76
CA LEU A 152 -4.92 13.51 -3.91
C LEU A 152 -5.38 12.63 -2.75
N LEU A 153 -6.57 12.85 -2.19
CA LEU A 153 -7.14 11.99 -1.15
C LEU A 153 -7.44 10.58 -1.69
N LEU A 154 -7.99 10.48 -2.90
CA LEU A 154 -8.26 9.19 -3.55
C LEU A 154 -6.96 8.50 -3.98
N ARG A 155 -5.96 9.26 -4.44
CA ARG A 155 -4.60 8.73 -4.70
C ARG A 155 -3.99 8.15 -3.44
N ALA A 156 -4.02 8.89 -2.32
CA ALA A 156 -3.49 8.45 -1.03
C ALA A 156 -4.15 7.15 -0.56
N GLN A 157 -5.47 7.05 -0.65
CA GLN A 157 -6.22 5.82 -0.33
C GLN A 157 -5.85 4.65 -1.24
N THR A 158 -5.70 4.90 -2.55
CA THR A 158 -5.26 3.87 -3.52
C THR A 158 -3.86 3.36 -3.20
N PHE A 159 -2.90 4.25 -2.97
CA PHE A 159 -1.54 3.86 -2.62
C PHE A 159 -1.47 3.16 -1.26
N SER A 160 -2.24 3.60 -0.27
CA SER A 160 -2.36 2.92 1.03
C SER A 160 -2.79 1.46 0.86
N GLN A 161 -3.83 1.20 0.06
CA GLN A 161 -4.32 -0.16 -0.21
C GLN A 161 -3.28 -1.01 -0.97
N VAL A 162 -2.53 -0.42 -1.91
CA VAL A 162 -1.40 -1.07 -2.58
C VAL A 162 -0.30 -1.43 -1.58
N PHE A 163 0.15 -0.47 -0.76
CA PHE A 163 1.22 -0.69 0.22
C PHE A 163 0.86 -1.75 1.27
N TYR A 164 -0.39 -1.73 1.74
CA TYR A 164 -0.88 -2.75 2.66
C TYR A 164 -0.80 -4.16 2.06
N TYR A 165 -1.29 -4.35 0.83
CA TYR A 165 -1.29 -5.65 0.17
C TYR A 165 0.13 -6.18 -0.05
N ILE A 166 1.04 -5.33 -0.56
CA ILE A 166 2.42 -5.75 -0.80
C ILE A 166 3.13 -6.06 0.52
N ASN A 167 2.86 -5.28 1.57
CA ASN A 167 3.40 -5.53 2.89
C ASN A 167 2.95 -6.90 3.39
N ALA A 168 1.64 -7.16 3.40
CA ALA A 168 1.10 -8.45 3.82
C ALA A 168 1.69 -9.61 3.01
N THR A 169 1.86 -9.44 1.69
CA THR A 169 2.44 -10.44 0.80
C THR A 169 3.92 -10.71 1.10
N ILE A 170 4.73 -9.66 1.22
CA ILE A 170 6.17 -9.77 1.52
C ILE A 170 6.34 -10.36 2.92
N PHE A 171 5.66 -9.81 3.92
CA PHE A 171 5.65 -10.30 5.30
C PHE A 171 5.32 -11.80 5.37
N ASN A 172 4.22 -12.21 4.72
CA ASN A 172 3.79 -13.61 4.73
C ASN A 172 4.82 -14.53 4.08
N ARG A 173 5.47 -14.11 2.99
CA ARG A 173 6.55 -14.88 2.35
C ARG A 173 7.78 -15.02 3.25
N LEU A 174 8.13 -13.97 4.01
CA LEU A 174 9.23 -13.99 4.97
C LEU A 174 8.93 -14.97 6.12
N ILE A 175 7.77 -14.84 6.76
CA ILE A 175 7.40 -15.66 7.94
C ILE A 175 6.96 -17.09 7.59
N ALA A 176 6.71 -17.38 6.31
CA ALA A 176 6.46 -18.74 5.84
C ALA A 176 7.77 -19.52 5.58
N ASN A 177 8.89 -18.86 5.32
CA ASN A 177 10.08 -19.51 4.78
C ASN A 177 11.36 -19.14 5.54
N SER A 178 11.96 -20.15 6.17
CA SER A 178 13.22 -20.01 6.91
C SER A 178 14.38 -19.52 6.04
N ARG A 179 14.33 -19.71 4.71
CA ARG A 179 15.41 -19.24 3.80
C ARG A 179 15.66 -17.73 3.86
N TYR A 180 14.66 -16.96 4.29
CA TYR A 180 14.71 -15.51 4.41
C TYR A 180 15.00 -15.03 5.85
N CYS A 181 14.96 -15.93 6.82
CA CYS A 181 15.07 -15.60 8.24
C CYS A 181 16.52 -15.75 8.72
N SER A 182 17.40 -14.83 8.32
CA SER A 182 18.76 -14.68 8.85
C SER A 182 19.14 -13.20 8.91
N ARG A 183 20.16 -12.86 9.70
CA ARG A 183 20.64 -11.48 9.83
C ARG A 183 21.03 -10.87 8.47
N VAL A 184 21.85 -11.57 7.69
CA VAL A 184 22.32 -11.07 6.39
C VAL A 184 21.18 -10.95 5.38
N LYS A 185 20.22 -11.89 5.37
CA LYS A 185 19.02 -11.76 4.52
C LYS A 185 18.15 -10.58 4.92
N ALA A 186 18.02 -10.31 6.21
CA ALA A 186 17.26 -9.16 6.67
C ALA A 186 17.88 -7.83 6.22
N ILE A 187 19.21 -7.69 6.30
CA ILE A 187 19.94 -6.52 5.79
C ILE A 187 19.74 -6.37 4.28
N GLN A 188 19.91 -7.45 3.52
CA GLN A 188 19.71 -7.45 2.06
C GLN A 188 18.31 -6.96 1.68
N ILE A 189 17.26 -7.52 2.31
CA ILE A 189 15.88 -7.16 2.01
C ILE A 189 15.59 -5.72 2.47
N ARG A 190 16.14 -5.28 3.60
CA ARG A 190 15.99 -3.89 4.08
C ARG A 190 16.58 -2.86 3.11
N LEU A 191 17.72 -3.16 2.50
CA LEU A 191 18.33 -2.34 1.44
C LEU A 191 17.47 -2.31 0.17
N ASN A 192 16.85 -3.43 -0.19
CA ASN A 192 15.95 -3.46 -1.34
C ASN A 192 14.68 -2.63 -1.10
N ILE A 193 14.15 -2.66 0.13
CA ILE A 193 13.02 -1.83 0.55
C ILE A 193 13.41 -0.35 0.62
N SER A 194 14.67 0.00 0.96
CA SER A 194 15.07 1.41 0.99
C SER A 194 15.03 2.06 -0.40
N ALA A 195 15.24 1.31 -1.48
CA ALA A 195 15.04 1.83 -2.84
C ALA A 195 13.58 2.27 -3.10
N LEU A 196 12.60 1.57 -2.49
CA LEU A 196 11.19 1.98 -2.52
C LEU A 196 10.98 3.25 -1.67
N GLU A 197 11.55 3.30 -0.47
CA GLU A 197 11.48 4.49 0.40
C GLU A 197 12.10 5.72 -0.29
N ASP A 198 13.24 5.56 -0.97
CA ASP A 198 13.92 6.64 -1.73
C ASP A 198 13.04 7.15 -2.87
N TRP A 199 12.43 6.24 -3.65
CA TRP A 199 11.48 6.63 -4.68
C TRP A 199 10.30 7.42 -4.11
N LEU A 200 9.76 6.99 -2.98
CA LEU A 200 8.64 7.68 -2.32
C LEU A 200 9.01 9.06 -1.81
N ARG A 201 10.24 9.28 -1.34
CA ARG A 201 10.71 10.64 -0.99
C ARG A 201 10.72 11.55 -2.21
N SER A 202 11.07 11.04 -3.38
CA SER A 202 11.06 11.82 -4.63
C SER A 202 9.66 12.04 -5.23
N HIS A 203 8.68 11.20 -4.92
CA HIS A 203 7.29 11.27 -5.43
C HIS A 203 6.27 11.58 -4.32
N ASN A 204 6.72 12.22 -3.25
CA ASN A 204 5.90 12.49 -2.08
C ASN A 204 4.83 13.56 -2.39
N PHE A 205 3.60 13.32 -1.96
CA PHE A 205 2.50 14.29 -2.01
C PHE A 205 1.65 14.19 -0.74
N ASN A 206 0.86 15.20 -0.46
CA ASN A 206 -0.11 15.22 0.64
C ASN A 206 -1.44 15.79 0.14
N ALA A 207 -2.55 15.25 0.65
CA ALA A 207 -3.87 15.81 0.37
C ALA A 207 -4.02 17.19 1.05
N TYR A 208 -4.80 18.08 0.45
CA TYR A 208 -5.13 19.35 1.07
C TYR A 208 -5.99 19.12 2.31
N LYS A 209 -5.53 19.53 3.49
CA LYS A 209 -6.26 19.36 4.74
C LYS A 209 -7.10 20.61 5.06
N PRO A 210 -8.44 20.56 4.99
CA PRO A 210 -9.31 21.65 5.45
C PRO A 210 -9.34 21.76 6.99
N ASP A 211 -9.87 22.86 7.52
CA ASP A 211 -10.06 23.08 8.96
C ASP A 211 -10.87 21.97 9.63
N ARG A 212 -11.84 21.41 8.88
CA ARG A 212 -12.63 20.25 9.27
C ARG A 212 -12.59 19.20 8.17
N ILE A 213 -11.99 18.05 8.49
CA ILE A 213 -12.02 16.86 7.65
C ILE A 213 -13.31 16.05 7.90
N GLY A 214 -13.74 15.30 6.90
CA GLY A 214 -14.93 14.44 6.98
C GLY A 214 -16.23 15.26 6.95
N GLY A 215 -17.25 14.79 7.66
CA GLY A 215 -18.55 15.45 7.72
C GLY A 215 -19.42 15.24 6.47
N LEU A 216 -19.23 14.13 5.75
CA LEU A 216 -20.12 13.71 4.66
C LEU A 216 -21.59 13.59 5.10
N GLU A 217 -21.83 13.31 6.38
CA GLU A 217 -23.15 13.31 7.00
C GLU A 217 -23.88 14.65 6.85
N THR A 218 -23.14 15.77 6.78
CA THR A 218 -23.74 17.10 6.59
C THR A 218 -24.36 17.29 5.21
N LEU A 219 -24.04 16.41 4.25
CA LEU A 219 -24.66 16.39 2.93
C LEU A 219 -26.03 15.70 2.92
N LEU A 220 -26.47 15.15 4.05
CA LEU A 220 -27.75 14.45 4.20
C LEU A 220 -28.67 15.24 5.12
N GLU A 221 -29.96 15.37 4.73
CA GLU A 221 -30.98 16.00 5.57
C GLU A 221 -31.36 15.15 6.80
N GLN A 222 -31.18 13.82 6.71
CA GLN A 222 -31.49 12.87 7.77
C GLN A 222 -30.27 12.00 8.09
N SER A 223 -29.85 11.98 9.35
CA SER A 223 -28.68 11.24 9.86
C SER A 223 -28.77 9.72 9.68
N ASN A 224 -29.96 9.18 9.44
CA ASN A 224 -30.19 7.74 9.26
C ASN A 224 -29.75 7.22 7.89
N GLY A 225 -29.32 8.10 6.97
CA GLY A 225 -28.93 7.70 5.62
C GLY A 225 -27.70 6.80 5.59
N LEU A 226 -26.70 6.97 6.48
CA LEU A 226 -25.37 6.36 6.42
C LEU A 226 -25.18 5.01 7.15
N SER A 227 -26.27 4.28 7.41
CA SER A 227 -26.19 2.97 8.08
C SER A 227 -25.37 1.97 7.25
N GLY A 228 -24.21 1.54 7.76
CA GLY A 228 -23.33 0.56 7.12
C GLY A 228 -22.07 1.13 6.45
N VAL A 229 -21.90 2.46 6.43
CA VAL A 229 -20.61 3.08 6.08
C VAL A 229 -19.71 3.10 7.32
N ASN A 230 -18.41 2.83 7.14
CA ASN A 230 -17.44 2.84 8.24
C ASN A 230 -17.40 4.22 8.93
N GLN A 231 -18.02 4.33 10.10
CA GLN A 231 -18.11 5.58 10.89
C GLN A 231 -16.74 6.19 11.19
N SER A 232 -15.69 5.38 11.34
CA SER A 232 -14.31 5.84 11.59
C SER A 232 -13.72 6.69 10.46
N LEU A 233 -14.25 6.59 9.24
CA LEU A 233 -13.86 7.40 8.08
C LEU A 233 -14.75 8.64 7.90
N LEU A 234 -15.80 8.77 8.71
CA LEU A 234 -16.75 9.88 8.70
C LEU A 234 -16.50 10.86 9.87
N GLU A 235 -15.89 10.37 10.95
CA GLU A 235 -15.57 11.11 12.16
C GLU A 235 -14.28 11.93 12.07
N ASN A 236 -14.27 13.08 12.75
CA ASN A 236 -13.09 13.96 12.85
C ASN A 236 -12.16 13.54 14.00
N LYS A 237 -11.93 12.23 14.17
CA LYS A 237 -10.97 11.72 15.14
C LYS A 237 -9.57 11.79 14.55
N ILE A 238 -8.61 12.31 15.31
CA ILE A 238 -7.23 12.50 14.87
C ILE A 238 -6.41 11.26 15.25
N GLU A 239 -6.25 10.36 14.28
CA GLU A 239 -5.38 9.18 14.35
C GLU A 239 -4.51 9.16 13.09
N ARG A 240 -3.22 9.54 13.22
CA ARG A 240 -2.33 9.78 12.06
C ARG A 240 -1.61 8.53 11.57
N ASP A 241 -1.64 7.47 12.37
CA ASP A 241 -0.91 6.23 12.11
C ASP A 241 -1.85 5.04 11.91
N ASP A 242 -3.16 5.28 11.77
CA ASP A 242 -4.15 4.22 11.62
C ASP A 242 -4.97 4.38 10.33
N PRO A 243 -4.81 3.47 9.35
CA PRO A 243 -5.54 3.50 8.07
C PRO A 243 -7.06 3.38 8.17
N HIS A 244 -7.63 3.04 9.34
CA HIS A 244 -9.07 3.02 9.56
C HIS A 244 -9.68 4.42 9.73
N TYR A 245 -8.84 5.44 9.92
CA TYR A 245 -9.25 6.80 10.18
C TYR A 245 -8.91 7.74 9.04
N LEU A 246 -9.78 8.72 8.84
CA LEU A 246 -9.64 9.68 7.75
C LEU A 246 -8.35 10.52 7.84
N SER A 247 -7.95 10.92 9.05
CA SER A 247 -6.75 11.74 9.28
C SER A 247 -5.46 11.13 8.73
N PHE A 248 -5.36 9.80 8.69
CA PHE A 248 -4.22 9.08 8.13
C PHE A 248 -3.98 9.43 6.65
N TYR A 249 -5.05 9.61 5.87
CA TYR A 249 -4.96 9.86 4.42
C TYR A 249 -4.62 11.32 4.05
N TYR A 250 -4.53 12.22 5.04
CA TYR A 250 -4.03 13.58 4.86
C TYR A 250 -2.54 13.73 5.18
N GLU A 251 -1.93 12.70 5.76
CA GLU A 251 -0.48 12.66 5.91
C GLU A 251 0.19 12.47 4.55
N SER A 252 1.51 12.69 4.51
CA SER A 252 2.26 12.53 3.27
C SER A 252 2.25 11.08 2.77
N LEU A 253 2.33 10.88 1.44
CA LEU A 253 2.42 9.54 0.84
C LEU A 253 3.56 8.72 1.46
N PHE A 254 4.70 9.36 1.75
CA PHE A 254 5.83 8.72 2.42
C PHE A 254 5.46 8.22 3.83
N HIS A 255 4.70 9.00 4.60
CA HIS A 255 4.20 8.58 5.92
C HIS A 255 3.25 7.39 5.80
N ILE A 256 2.28 7.48 4.89
CA ILE A 256 1.32 6.40 4.60
C ILE A 256 2.05 5.10 4.26
N SER A 257 3.04 5.16 3.37
CA SER A 257 3.82 3.98 3.01
C SER A 257 4.59 3.43 4.21
N LYS A 258 5.24 4.29 4.99
CA LYS A 258 6.07 3.87 6.13
C LYS A 258 5.22 3.11 7.14
N THR A 259 4.04 3.64 7.46
CA THR A 259 3.09 3.00 8.38
C THR A 259 2.57 1.67 7.82
N GLN A 260 2.24 1.60 6.53
CA GLN A 260 1.75 0.35 5.92
C GLN A 260 2.83 -0.73 5.79
N LEU A 261 4.10 -0.36 5.55
CA LEU A 261 5.23 -1.29 5.43
C LEU A 261 5.84 -1.68 6.79
N LEU A 262 5.43 -1.03 7.88
CA LEU A 262 6.01 -1.18 9.22
C LEU A 262 6.13 -2.65 9.69
N PRO A 263 5.13 -3.55 9.50
CA PRO A 263 5.26 -4.94 9.91
C PRO A 263 6.43 -5.68 9.29
N THR A 264 6.69 -5.44 7.99
CA THR A 264 7.86 -6.02 7.31
C THR A 264 9.15 -5.40 7.85
N ILE A 265 9.17 -4.08 8.07
CA ILE A 265 10.34 -3.39 8.61
C ILE A 265 10.72 -3.91 10.00
N GLU A 266 9.74 -4.03 10.91
CA GLU A 266 9.97 -4.54 12.26
C GLU A 266 10.39 -6.02 12.26
N LEU A 267 9.82 -6.85 11.38
CA LEU A 267 10.28 -8.23 11.20
C LEU A 267 11.76 -8.28 10.78
N LEU A 268 12.16 -7.43 9.83
CA LEU A 268 13.55 -7.35 9.39
C LEU A 268 14.47 -6.77 10.46
N GLN A 269 14.00 -5.83 11.28
CA GLN A 269 14.74 -5.32 12.44
C GLN A 269 14.94 -6.43 13.48
N TRP A 270 13.88 -7.17 13.80
CA TRP A 270 13.94 -8.31 14.72
C TRP A 270 14.98 -9.34 14.28
N LEU A 271 14.99 -9.72 13.00
CA LEU A 271 15.99 -10.65 12.45
C LEU A 271 17.44 -10.15 12.58
N GLN A 272 17.65 -8.84 12.64
CA GLN A 272 18.98 -8.24 12.79
C GLN A 272 19.46 -8.14 14.23
N VAL A 273 18.55 -7.94 15.18
CA VAL A 273 18.89 -7.74 16.60
C VAL A 273 18.81 -9.01 17.43
N LEU A 274 18.09 -10.04 16.97
CA LEU A 274 17.78 -11.27 17.72
C LEU A 274 19.00 -11.92 18.39
N THR A 275 20.13 -12.00 17.70
CA THR A 275 21.35 -12.67 18.20
C THR A 275 22.23 -11.78 19.08
N GLY A 276 21.95 -10.47 19.10
CA GLY A 276 22.59 -9.51 20.00
C GLY A 276 21.97 -9.45 21.41
N LEU A 277 20.78 -10.03 21.61
CA LEU A 277 20.07 -9.99 22.89
C LEU A 277 20.75 -10.89 23.94
N GLY A 278 21.24 -10.26 25.01
CA GLY A 278 22.02 -10.92 26.07
C GLY A 278 21.21 -11.33 27.30
N ASP A 279 20.20 -10.54 27.66
CA ASP A 279 19.44 -10.67 28.89
C ASP A 279 17.94 -10.37 28.70
N GLU A 280 17.17 -10.53 29.78
CA GLU A 280 15.72 -10.34 29.79
C GLU A 280 15.33 -8.86 29.60
N GLU A 281 16.11 -7.93 30.15
CA GLU A 281 15.85 -6.50 30.04
C GLU A 281 15.97 -6.02 28.59
N ALA A 282 17.06 -6.36 27.90
CA ALA A 282 17.24 -6.01 26.49
C ALA A 282 16.14 -6.62 25.59
N LEU A 283 15.72 -7.85 25.89
CA LEU A 283 14.62 -8.50 25.18
C LEU A 283 13.31 -7.72 25.35
N ILE A 284 12.93 -7.40 26.59
CA ILE A 284 11.67 -6.70 26.88
C ILE A 284 11.68 -5.30 26.26
N ASN A 285 12.78 -4.56 26.37
CA ASN A 285 12.92 -3.24 25.77
C ASN A 285 12.75 -3.30 24.24
N THR A 286 13.46 -4.22 23.58
CA THR A 286 13.36 -4.38 22.12
C THR A 286 11.94 -4.77 21.68
N VAL A 287 11.29 -5.67 22.42
CA VAL A 287 9.94 -6.14 22.09
C VAL A 287 8.89 -5.03 22.28
N ASN A 288 9.07 -4.18 23.29
CA ASN A 288 8.18 -3.04 23.55
C ASN A 288 8.35 -1.90 22.52
N GLU A 289 9.48 -1.83 21.81
CA GLU A 289 9.69 -0.86 20.73
C GLU A 289 8.91 -1.19 19.45
N PHE A 290 8.48 -2.45 19.28
CA PHE A 290 7.69 -2.85 18.11
C PHE A 290 6.22 -2.48 18.28
N GLU A 291 5.68 -1.72 17.33
CA GLU A 291 4.29 -1.30 17.29
C GLU A 291 3.37 -2.35 16.65
N SER A 292 3.93 -3.15 15.72
CA SER A 292 3.15 -3.97 14.80
C SER A 292 3.47 -5.47 14.87
N LEU A 293 4.72 -5.83 15.19
CA LEU A 293 5.16 -7.22 15.32
C LEU A 293 4.69 -7.84 16.63
N ASN A 294 3.89 -8.90 16.55
CA ASN A 294 3.26 -9.50 17.73
C ASN A 294 4.08 -10.66 18.34
N TYR A 295 3.74 -11.03 19.58
CA TYR A 295 4.43 -12.11 20.31
C TYR A 295 4.39 -13.47 19.59
N TYR A 296 3.30 -13.81 18.89
CA TYR A 296 3.18 -15.07 18.14
C TYR A 296 4.19 -15.13 17.00
N GLN A 297 4.35 -14.03 16.28
CA GLN A 297 5.30 -13.90 15.18
C GLN A 297 6.75 -13.94 15.68
N LEU A 298 7.05 -13.21 16.75
CA LEU A 298 8.36 -13.23 17.42
C LEU A 298 8.75 -14.64 17.85
N VAL A 299 7.84 -15.37 18.51
CA VAL A 299 8.09 -16.76 18.93
C VAL A 299 8.30 -17.67 17.73
N LYS A 300 7.48 -17.58 16.68
CA LYS A 300 7.63 -18.42 15.48
C LYS A 300 8.99 -18.21 14.81
N VAL A 301 9.38 -16.96 14.60
CA VAL A 301 10.65 -16.60 13.98
C VAL A 301 11.81 -17.14 14.82
N SER A 302 11.83 -16.83 16.11
CA SER A 302 12.96 -17.14 17.00
C SER A 302 13.12 -18.63 17.28
N SER A 303 12.02 -19.38 17.33
CA SER A 303 12.05 -20.80 17.69
C SER A 303 12.14 -21.76 16.49
N LYS A 304 11.59 -21.38 15.32
CA LYS A 304 11.46 -22.29 14.18
C LYS A 304 12.16 -21.82 12.91
N LEU A 305 12.11 -20.52 12.61
CA LEU A 305 12.50 -20.02 11.29
C LEU A 305 13.93 -19.50 11.22
N TYR A 306 14.44 -18.90 12.31
CA TYR A 306 15.75 -18.26 12.31
C TYR A 306 16.88 -19.24 11.95
N ARG A 307 17.68 -18.87 10.96
CA ARG A 307 18.84 -19.61 10.47
C ARG A 307 20.11 -18.91 10.90
N TYR A 308 20.75 -19.50 11.90
CA TYR A 308 22.03 -19.05 12.41
C TYR A 308 23.15 -19.27 11.41
N GLU A 309 23.99 -18.26 11.24
CA GLU A 309 25.25 -18.34 10.52
C GLU A 309 26.27 -19.18 11.31
N VAL A 310 27.33 -19.70 10.67
CA VAL A 310 28.27 -20.65 11.31
C VAL A 310 28.92 -20.08 12.58
N ASP A 311 29.25 -18.80 12.59
CA ASP A 311 29.91 -18.11 13.71
C ASP A 311 28.95 -17.26 14.56
N GLU A 312 27.64 -17.44 14.38
CA GLU A 312 26.63 -16.63 15.05
C GLU A 312 26.19 -17.23 16.39
N LYS A 313 26.23 -16.39 17.44
CA LYS A 313 25.75 -16.79 18.77
C LYS A 313 24.24 -17.07 18.72
N LYS A 314 23.85 -18.24 19.24
CA LYS A 314 22.44 -18.60 19.36
C LYS A 314 21.75 -17.82 20.46
N MET A 315 20.49 -17.44 20.22
CA MET A 315 19.66 -16.85 21.26
C MET A 315 19.53 -17.81 22.45
N PRO A 316 19.76 -17.36 23.69
CA PRO A 316 19.60 -18.20 24.88
C PRO A 316 18.18 -18.78 24.96
N LYS A 317 18.08 -20.08 25.29
CA LYS A 317 16.78 -20.77 25.43
C LYS A 317 15.87 -20.11 26.48
N ALA A 318 16.46 -19.50 27.51
CA ALA A 318 15.75 -18.75 28.54
C ALA A 318 14.97 -17.56 27.94
N LEU A 319 15.58 -16.78 27.04
CA LEU A 319 14.92 -15.66 26.36
C LEU A 319 13.76 -16.11 25.47
N ILE A 320 13.93 -17.24 24.77
CA ILE A 320 12.84 -17.85 23.98
C ILE A 320 11.68 -18.27 24.89
N GLN A 321 11.97 -18.77 26.11
CA GLN A 321 10.94 -19.15 27.06
C GLN A 321 10.20 -17.92 27.62
N ILE A 322 10.91 -16.81 27.85
CA ILE A 322 10.31 -15.53 28.22
C ILE A 322 9.35 -15.04 27.13
N LEU A 323 9.76 -15.07 25.85
CA LEU A 323 8.87 -14.73 24.73
C LEU A 323 7.62 -15.60 24.68
N LYS A 324 7.74 -16.90 24.92
CA LYS A 324 6.58 -17.81 24.97
C LYS A 324 5.64 -17.50 26.13
N ARG A 325 6.17 -17.11 27.28
CA ARG A 325 5.39 -16.67 28.45
C ARG A 325 4.64 -15.38 28.14
N LEU A 326 5.32 -14.37 27.58
CA LEU A 326 4.69 -13.12 27.13
C LEU A 326 3.59 -13.37 26.10
N MET A 327 3.84 -14.26 25.14
CA MET A 327 2.84 -14.69 24.16
C MET A 327 1.60 -15.30 24.84
N ALA A 328 1.77 -16.14 25.87
CA ALA A 328 0.67 -16.78 26.57
C ALA A 328 -0.12 -15.81 27.47
N GLU A 329 0.57 -14.87 28.12
CA GLU A 329 -0.03 -13.93 29.09
C GLU A 329 -0.63 -12.68 28.43
N GLN A 330 0.01 -12.15 27.39
CA GLN A 330 -0.32 -10.84 26.80
C GLN A 330 -0.66 -10.91 25.31
N GLY A 331 -0.51 -12.07 24.66
CA GLY A 331 -0.70 -12.24 23.22
C GLY A 331 -2.07 -11.77 22.73
N GLU A 332 -3.16 -12.30 23.29
CA GLU A 332 -4.51 -11.93 22.84
C GLU A 332 -4.86 -10.47 23.11
N ALA A 333 -4.38 -9.91 24.23
CA ALA A 333 -4.57 -8.51 24.57
C ALA A 333 -3.79 -7.56 23.63
N GLN A 334 -2.62 -7.99 23.13
CA GLN A 334 -1.88 -7.26 22.11
C GLN A 334 -2.64 -7.27 20.78
N ILE A 335 -3.17 -8.42 20.37
CA ILE A 335 -3.91 -8.56 19.12
C ILE A 335 -5.21 -7.75 19.12
N SER A 336 -5.95 -7.72 20.23
CA SER A 336 -7.21 -6.96 20.30
C SER A 336 -7.01 -5.44 20.16
N ARG A 337 -5.81 -4.93 20.46
CA ARG A 337 -5.42 -3.52 20.29
C ARG A 337 -4.73 -3.25 18.96
N SER A 338 -4.36 -4.29 18.22
CA SER A 338 -3.63 -4.17 16.96
C SER A 338 -4.55 -3.68 15.84
N LYS A 339 -4.06 -2.70 15.09
CA LYS A 339 -4.69 -2.21 13.85
C LYS A 339 -4.47 -3.12 12.62
N LEU A 340 -3.71 -4.21 12.77
CA LEU A 340 -3.45 -5.17 11.69
C LEU A 340 -4.54 -6.23 11.57
N HIS A 341 -4.75 -6.71 10.34
CA HIS A 341 -5.70 -7.77 10.03
C HIS A 341 -4.99 -9.08 9.78
N TYR A 342 -5.36 -10.12 10.51
CA TYR A 342 -4.75 -11.45 10.42
C TYR A 342 -5.63 -12.43 9.64
N MET A 343 -5.01 -13.43 9.02
CA MET A 343 -5.75 -14.52 8.38
C MET A 343 -6.47 -15.36 9.46
N THR A 344 -7.80 -15.37 9.45
CA THR A 344 -8.62 -16.12 10.43
C THR A 344 -8.68 -17.62 10.13
N GLN A 345 -8.38 -18.02 8.89
CA GLN A 345 -8.46 -19.41 8.41
C GLN A 345 -7.09 -20.11 8.38
N SER A 346 -6.11 -19.68 9.18
CA SER A 346 -4.79 -20.30 9.20
C SER A 346 -4.85 -21.71 9.82
N THR A 347 -5.17 -22.66 8.93
CA THR A 347 -5.04 -24.13 9.04
C THR A 347 -5.44 -24.72 10.40
N PHE A 348 -6.64 -25.31 10.42
CA PHE A 348 -7.14 -26.22 11.47
C PHE A 348 -6.11 -27.31 11.88
N LEU A 349 -5.10 -27.56 11.04
CA LEU A 349 -4.00 -28.51 11.23
C LEU A 349 -2.75 -27.93 11.94
N LEU A 350 -2.47 -26.62 11.87
CA LEU A 350 -1.20 -26.03 12.34
C LEU A 350 -1.33 -25.22 13.65
N LYS A 351 -2.56 -24.86 14.09
CA LYS A 351 -2.82 -24.02 15.27
C LYS A 351 -2.02 -22.69 15.28
N GLU A 352 -1.64 -22.19 14.10
CA GLU A 352 -0.87 -20.94 13.95
C GLU A 352 -1.82 -19.75 13.83
N VAL A 353 -2.24 -19.19 14.96
CA VAL A 353 -3.11 -18.00 15.02
C VAL A 353 -2.25 -16.73 15.05
N TYR A 354 -2.71 -15.66 14.42
CA TYR A 354 -2.05 -14.33 14.42
C TYR A 354 -0.65 -14.27 13.81
N ILE A 355 -0.31 -15.26 12.98
CA ILE A 355 0.99 -15.31 12.30
C ILE A 355 0.97 -14.54 10.98
N TYR A 356 -0.02 -14.81 10.13
CA TYR A 356 -0.08 -14.29 8.77
C TYR A 356 -1.03 -13.11 8.69
N LEU A 357 -0.60 -12.05 8.00
CA LEU A 357 -1.43 -10.88 7.69
C LEU A 357 -2.43 -11.26 6.59
N ASN A 358 -3.63 -10.68 6.61
CA ASN A 358 -4.65 -10.89 5.59
C ASN A 358 -4.40 -9.92 4.41
N PRO A 359 -3.83 -10.38 3.27
CA PRO A 359 -3.61 -9.50 2.12
C PRO A 359 -4.92 -9.04 1.46
N ASN A 360 -6.04 -9.73 1.71
CA ASN A 360 -7.34 -9.43 1.11
C ASN A 360 -8.18 -8.47 1.96
N HIS A 361 -7.63 -7.91 3.04
CA HIS A 361 -8.33 -6.85 3.77
C HIS A 361 -8.43 -5.59 2.90
N ILE A 362 -9.61 -4.99 2.90
CA ILE A 362 -9.94 -3.79 2.13
C ILE A 362 -10.31 -2.71 3.13
N PHE A 363 -9.58 -1.60 3.11
CA PHE A 363 -9.94 -0.43 3.92
C PHE A 363 -11.18 0.23 3.34
N GLY A 364 -11.99 0.83 4.22
CA GLY A 364 -13.08 1.69 3.76
C GLY A 364 -12.54 2.90 3.00
N VAL A 365 -13.42 3.53 2.21
CA VAL A 365 -13.08 4.74 1.46
C VAL A 365 -13.82 5.95 2.00
N ALA A 366 -13.10 7.06 2.11
CA ALA A 366 -13.64 8.38 2.37
C ALA A 366 -13.65 9.23 1.08
N LEU A 367 -14.70 10.02 0.92
CA LEU A 367 -14.82 11.00 -0.16
C LEU A 367 -14.47 12.41 0.35
N PRO A 368 -13.93 13.30 -0.49
CA PRO A 368 -13.69 14.68 -0.12
C PRO A 368 -15.00 15.40 0.25
N ASN A 369 -14.98 16.26 1.25
CA ASN A 369 -16.17 17.02 1.63
C ASN A 369 -16.41 18.23 0.70
N ALA A 370 -17.55 18.92 0.87
CA ALA A 370 -17.92 20.06 0.02
C ALA A 370 -16.82 21.15 -0.03
N SER A 371 -16.18 21.46 1.10
CA SER A 371 -15.12 22.47 1.18
C SER A 371 -13.90 22.07 0.36
N GLU A 372 -13.49 20.81 0.43
CA GLU A 372 -12.40 20.24 -0.36
C GLU A 372 -12.71 20.24 -1.85
N LEU A 373 -13.91 19.82 -2.23
CA LEU A 373 -14.34 19.79 -3.63
C LEU A 373 -14.38 21.20 -4.24
N ILE A 374 -14.86 22.20 -3.48
CA ILE A 374 -14.85 23.61 -3.92
C ILE A 374 -13.42 24.13 -4.06
N ALA A 375 -12.51 23.73 -3.16
CA ALA A 375 -11.10 24.09 -3.24
C ALA A 375 -10.41 23.44 -4.45
N ASN A 376 -10.72 22.19 -4.76
CA ASN A 376 -10.05 21.39 -5.79
C ASN A 376 -10.62 21.65 -7.19
N TYR A 377 -11.93 21.82 -7.33
CA TYR A 377 -12.61 21.92 -8.64
C TYR A 377 -13.38 23.23 -8.85
N GLY A 378 -13.74 23.94 -7.78
CA GLY A 378 -14.49 25.19 -7.85
C GLY A 378 -13.63 26.45 -7.99
N ALA A 379 -14.26 27.60 -7.72
CA ALA A 379 -13.57 28.90 -7.68
C ALA A 379 -12.80 29.13 -6.36
N GLY A 380 -12.75 28.13 -5.47
CA GLY A 380 -12.20 28.25 -4.12
C GLY A 380 -13.08 29.08 -3.18
N ILE A 381 -12.77 29.01 -1.89
CA ILE A 381 -13.40 29.86 -0.87
C ILE A 381 -13.03 31.32 -1.17
N GLY A 382 -14.04 32.17 -1.37
CA GLY A 382 -13.87 33.57 -1.80
C GLY A 382 -13.89 33.81 -3.31
N GLY A 383 -14.06 32.78 -4.15
CA GLY A 383 -14.38 32.95 -5.58
C GLY A 383 -13.24 33.43 -6.49
N VAL A 384 -12.00 33.44 -6.00
CA VAL A 384 -10.84 34.04 -6.69
C VAL A 384 -10.35 33.16 -7.87
N LYS A 385 -10.58 31.84 -7.84
CA LYS A 385 -10.03 30.87 -8.81
C LYS A 385 -10.99 30.61 -10.00
N ILE A 386 -11.47 31.68 -10.64
CA ILE A 386 -12.49 31.61 -11.71
C ILE A 386 -12.06 30.73 -12.90
N LEU A 387 -10.79 30.77 -13.29
CA LEU A 387 -10.27 29.95 -14.41
C LEU A 387 -10.34 28.45 -14.12
N ARG A 388 -10.15 28.04 -12.86
CA ARG A 388 -10.29 26.64 -12.42
C ARG A 388 -11.74 26.19 -12.52
N ALA A 389 -12.66 27.01 -12.01
CA ALA A 389 -14.09 26.74 -12.11
C ALA A 389 -14.55 26.59 -13.57
N ARG A 390 -14.01 27.41 -14.49
CA ARG A 390 -14.28 27.27 -15.93
C ARG A 390 -13.70 25.99 -16.53
N LYS A 391 -12.49 25.58 -16.11
CA LYS A 391 -11.87 24.32 -16.56
C LYS A 391 -12.73 23.11 -16.21
N TYR A 392 -13.34 23.10 -15.03
CA TYR A 392 -14.22 22.03 -14.55
C TYR A 392 -15.70 22.38 -14.70
N GLN A 393 -16.06 23.20 -15.69
CA GLN A 393 -17.45 23.40 -16.06
C GLN A 393 -17.85 22.34 -17.08
N PRO A 394 -18.96 21.59 -16.87
CA PRO A 394 -19.39 20.60 -17.84
C PRO A 394 -19.85 21.34 -19.10
N THR A 395 -19.32 20.93 -20.25
CA THR A 395 -19.76 21.41 -21.56
C THR A 395 -20.63 20.35 -22.21
N LEU A 396 -21.86 20.73 -22.58
CA LEU A 396 -22.71 19.88 -23.40
C LEU A 396 -22.48 20.24 -24.88
N PRO A 397 -22.43 19.25 -25.79
CA PRO A 397 -22.53 19.50 -27.22
C PRO A 397 -23.77 20.34 -27.53
N ILE A 398 -23.64 21.30 -28.45
CA ILE A 398 -24.71 22.26 -28.80
C ILE A 398 -26.00 21.53 -29.19
N SER A 399 -25.89 20.45 -29.97
CA SER A 399 -27.05 19.64 -30.37
C SER A 399 -27.84 19.07 -29.19
N ILE A 400 -27.15 18.63 -28.13
CA ILE A 400 -27.81 18.10 -26.92
C ILE A 400 -28.46 19.25 -26.14
N MET A 401 -27.84 20.44 -26.14
CA MET A 401 -28.41 21.62 -25.50
C MET A 401 -29.71 22.05 -26.20
N ASP A 402 -29.72 22.07 -27.54
CA ASP A 402 -30.90 22.37 -28.34
C ASP A 402 -32.04 21.36 -28.09
N ASP A 403 -31.72 20.06 -28.04
CA ASP A 403 -32.69 19.00 -27.75
C ASP A 403 -33.32 19.16 -26.35
N ILE A 404 -32.49 19.47 -25.33
CA ILE A 404 -32.96 19.72 -23.96
C ILE A 404 -33.87 20.95 -23.91
N ASP A 405 -33.49 22.04 -24.58
CA ASP A 405 -34.29 23.27 -24.60
C ASP A 405 -35.64 23.05 -25.30
N MET A 406 -35.67 22.26 -26.37
CA MET A 406 -36.92 21.84 -26.99
C MET A 406 -37.80 21.03 -26.03
N LEU A 407 -37.25 20.04 -25.32
CA LEU A 407 -37.98 19.23 -24.35
C LEU A 407 -38.53 20.06 -23.18
N LEU A 408 -37.73 20.97 -22.62
CA LEU A 408 -38.16 21.88 -21.57
C LEU A 408 -39.28 22.81 -22.06
N THR A 409 -39.18 23.31 -23.29
CA THR A 409 -40.22 24.15 -23.90
C THR A 409 -41.51 23.38 -24.12
N GLN A 410 -41.45 22.12 -24.54
CA GLN A 410 -42.62 21.24 -24.67
C GLN A 410 -43.26 20.95 -23.32
N ASN A 411 -42.47 20.67 -22.28
CA ASN A 411 -42.97 20.40 -20.94
C ASN A 411 -43.61 21.62 -20.27
N ARG A 412 -43.17 22.85 -20.61
CA ARG A 412 -43.82 24.09 -20.13
C ARG A 412 -45.14 24.40 -20.83
N LYS A 413 -45.36 23.84 -22.02
CA LYS A 413 -46.60 23.99 -22.81
C LYS A 413 -47.66 22.93 -22.48
N ARG A 414 -47.27 21.88 -21.77
CA ARG A 414 -48.17 20.91 -21.14
C ARG A 414 -48.46 21.35 -19.72
#